data_AF-K9LBI6-F1
#
_entry.id   AF-K9LBI6-F1
#
_cell.length_a   1.000
_cell.length_b   1.000
_cell.length_c   1.000
_cell.angle_alpha   90.00
_cell.angle_beta   90.00
_cell.angle_gamma   90.00
#
_symmetry.space_group_name_H-M   'P 1'
#
loop_
_entity.id
_entity.type
_entity.pdbx_description
1 polymer ?
#
loop_
_entity_poly.entity_id
_entity_poly.type
_entity_poly.pdbx_seq_one_letter_code
_entity_poly.pdbx_strand_id
1 'polypeptide(L)' 'LHLKFQEFVSRFGKSFCALLLRDLMVVTADPRYVEELLSSQKHIQKNQLYWLLRDWLGEGLLLSYDRKWQMMRKIITP' A
#
# COMPACT_ATOMS: atom_id res chain seq x y z
N LEU A 1 8.06 -9.28 -10.36
CA LEU A 1 6.83 -8.54 -9.97
C LEU A 1 6.71 -7.21 -10.69
N HIS A 2 7.72 -6.32 -10.63
CA HIS A 2 7.69 -5.01 -11.31
C HIS A 2 7.49 -5.10 -12.83
N LEU A 3 8.16 -6.04 -13.52
CA LEU A 3 8.00 -6.26 -14.96
C LEU A 3 6.57 -6.69 -15.33
N LYS A 4 5.94 -7.51 -14.49
CA LYS A 4 4.54 -7.93 -14.68
C LYS A 4 3.59 -6.75 -14.47
N PHE A 5 3.89 -5.86 -13.52
CA PHE A 5 3.10 -4.66 -13.30
C PHE A 5 3.11 -3.73 -14.52
N GLN A 6 4.28 -3.51 -15.13
CA GLN A 6 4.36 -2.72 -16.37
C GLN A 6 3.58 -3.36 -17.53
N GLU A 7 3.63 -4.69 -17.64
CA GLU A 7 2.83 -5.45 -18.62
C GLU A 7 1.32 -5.25 -18.41
N PHE A 8 0.86 -5.26 -17.15
CA PHE A 8 -0.54 -4.99 -16.81
C PHE A 8 -0.96 -3.54 -17.11
N VAL A 9 -0.13 -2.55 -16.76
CA VAL A 9 -0.41 -1.14 -17.03
C VAL A 9 -0.47 -0.86 -18.54
N SER A 10 0.40 -1.49 -19.33
CA SER A 10 0.36 -1.40 -20.79
C SER A 10 -0.94 -1.98 -21.37
N ARG A 11 -1.44 -3.08 -20.78
CA ARG A 11 -2.58 -3.83 -21.30
C ARG A 11 -3.95 -3.26 -20.90
N PHE A 12 -4.08 -2.71 -19.69
CA PHE A 12 -5.35 -2.20 -19.15
C PHE A 12 -5.42 -0.68 -19.05
N GLY A 13 -4.30 0.01 -19.29
CA GLY A 13 -4.19 1.46 -19.17
C GLY A 13 -3.74 1.91 -17.77
N LYS A 14 -3.70 3.23 -17.58
CA LYS A 14 -3.12 3.89 -16.40
C LYS A 14 -3.91 3.64 -15.10
N SER A 15 -5.20 3.30 -15.20
CA SER A 15 -6.04 2.96 -14.05
C SER A 15 -7.01 1.85 -14.43
N PHE A 16 -7.07 0.80 -13.62
CA PHE A 16 -7.95 -0.33 -13.85
C PHE A 16 -8.40 -0.97 -12.55
N CYS A 17 -9.53 -1.67 -12.60
CA CYS A 17 -10.01 -2.48 -11.49
C CYS A 17 -9.52 -3.93 -11.68
N ALA A 18 -8.91 -4.49 -10.66
CA ALA A 18 -8.49 -5.87 -10.60
C ALA A 18 -9.26 -6.59 -9.49
N LEU A 19 -9.85 -7.73 -9.81
CA LEU A 19 -10.41 -8.63 -8.81
C LEU A 19 -9.26 -9.49 -8.29
N LEU A 20 -8.91 -9.34 -7.01
CA LEU A 20 -7.92 -10.19 -6.35
C LEU A 20 -8.64 -11.06 -5.32
N LEU A 21 -8.65 -12.38 -5.58
CA LEU A 21 -9.39 -13.37 -4.80
C LEU A 21 -10.90 -13.05 -4.76
N ARG A 22 -11.36 -12.39 -3.71
CA ARG A 22 -12.77 -12.01 -3.48
C ARG A 22 -12.97 -10.48 -3.48
N ASP A 23 -11.88 -9.72 -3.43
CA ASP A 23 -11.92 -8.28 -3.23
C ASP A 23 -11.63 -7.53 -4.53
N LEU A 24 -12.38 -6.44 -4.74
CA LEU A 24 -12.16 -5.51 -5.84
C LEU A 24 -11.05 -4.52 -5.45
N MET A 25 -9.94 -4.58 -6.15
CA MET A 25 -8.84 -3.63 -6.00
C MET A 25 -8.83 -2.63 -7.15
N VAL A 26 -8.73 -1.35 -6.82
CA VAL A 26 -8.47 -0.30 -7.83
C VAL A 26 -6.96 -0.10 -7.89
N VAL A 27 -6.38 -0.33 -9.05
CA VAL A 27 -4.96 -0.13 -9.32
C VAL A 27 -4.81 1.10 -10.20
N THR A 28 -4.04 2.08 -9.73
CA THR A 28 -3.68 3.26 -10.52
C THR A 28 -2.17 3.41 -10.59
N ALA A 29 -1.69 3.73 -11.78
CA ALA A 29 -0.30 4.07 -12.09
C ALA A 29 -0.18 5.54 -12.56
N ASP A 30 -1.25 6.33 -12.46
CA ASP A 30 -1.18 7.76 -12.76
C ASP A 30 -0.53 8.51 -11.59
N PRO A 31 0.59 9.23 -11.83
CA PRO A 31 1.30 9.92 -10.77
C PRO A 31 0.42 10.94 -10.02
N ARG A 32 -0.57 11.57 -10.68
CA ARG A 32 -1.43 12.58 -10.04
C ARG A 32 -2.31 11.95 -8.96
N TYR A 33 -2.92 10.81 -9.25
CA TYR A 33 -3.74 10.09 -8.28
C TYR A 33 -2.89 9.45 -7.19
N VAL A 34 -1.71 8.92 -7.55
CA VAL A 34 -0.78 8.35 -6.57
C VAL A 34 -0.30 9.41 -5.58
N GLU A 35 0.05 10.61 -6.05
CA GLU A 35 0.51 11.71 -5.20
C GLU A 35 -0.57 12.17 -4.22
N GLU A 36 -1.79 12.42 -4.70
CA GLU A 36 -2.92 12.80 -3.84
C GLU A 36 -3.23 11.71 -2.79
N LEU A 37 -3.22 10.45 -3.22
CA LEU A 37 -3.52 9.31 -2.36
C LEU A 37 -2.43 9.06 -1.31
N LEU A 38 -1.15 9.23 -1.67
CA LEU A 38 -0.01 9.10 -0.76
C LEU A 38 0.20 10.33 0.14
N SER A 39 -0.27 11.50 -0.27
CA SER A 39 -0.24 12.73 0.52
C SER A 39 -1.22 12.67 1.70
N SER A 40 -2.37 12.03 1.51
CA SER A 40 -3.42 11.92 2.51
C SER A 40 -3.09 10.89 3.61
N GLN A 41 -2.71 11.35 4.81
CA GLN A 41 -2.47 10.48 5.97
C GLN A 41 -3.73 9.79 6.53
N LYS A 42 -4.94 10.29 6.24
CA LYS A 42 -6.21 9.71 6.75
C LYS A 42 -6.66 8.46 6.01
N HIS A 43 -6.38 8.38 4.70
CA HIS A 43 -6.92 7.33 3.82
C HIS A 43 -5.93 6.20 3.52
N ILE A 44 -4.66 6.34 3.92
CA ILE A 44 -3.66 5.27 3.82
C ILE A 44 -3.83 4.34 5.03
N GLN A 45 -4.94 3.62 5.04
CA GLN A 45 -5.10 2.47 5.93
C GLN A 45 -4.27 1.33 5.34
N LYS A 46 -3.44 0.68 6.16
CA LYS A 46 -2.62 -0.46 5.75
C LYS A 46 -3.53 -1.59 5.26
N ASN A 47 -3.31 -2.04 4.02
CA ASN A 47 -4.14 -3.03 3.32
C ASN A 47 -4.20 -4.37 4.08
N GLN A 48 -5.17 -5.23 3.80
CA GLN A 48 -5.30 -6.60 4.31
C GLN A 48 -4.05 -7.46 4.11
N LEU A 49 -3.18 -7.09 3.16
CA LEU A 49 -1.86 -7.68 2.98
C LEU A 49 -1.00 -7.63 4.27
N TYR A 50 -1.21 -6.62 5.10
CA TYR A 50 -0.53 -6.49 6.38
C TYR A 50 -1.02 -7.53 7.42
N TRP A 51 -2.26 -8.04 7.30
CA TRP A 51 -2.72 -9.16 8.12
C TRP A 51 -1.90 -10.42 7.87
N LEU A 52 -1.56 -10.72 6.62
CA LEU A 52 -0.68 -11.86 6.26
C LEU A 52 0.73 -11.69 6.82
N LEU A 53 1.22 -10.45 6.86
CA LEU A 53 2.54 -10.13 7.41
C LEU A 53 2.54 -10.13 8.95
N ARG A 54 1.37 -10.07 9.60
CA ARG A 54 1.24 -10.06 11.06
C ARG A 54 1.75 -11.34 11.70
N ASP A 55 1.48 -12.48 11.08
CA ASP A 55 1.91 -13.78 11.60
C ASP A 55 3.43 -13.98 11.46
N TRP A 56 4.07 -13.28 10.52
CA TRP A 56 5.52 -13.36 10.30
C TRP A 56 6.32 -12.27 11.03
N LEU A 57 5.82 -11.04 11.08
CA LEU A 57 6.54 -9.87 11.60
C LEU A 57 6.01 -9.35 12.95
N GLY A 58 4.96 -9.98 13.49
CA GLY A 58 4.32 -9.59 14.74
C GLY A 58 3.68 -8.20 14.68
N GLU A 59 3.56 -7.49 15.80
CA GLU A 59 3.10 -6.08 15.80
C GLU A 59 4.24 -5.07 15.58
N GLY A 60 5.20 -5.41 14.72
CA GLY A 60 6.39 -4.59 14.46
C GLY A 60 6.10 -3.24 13.79
N LEU A 61 7.15 -2.44 13.58
CA LEU A 61 7.13 -1.09 12.98
C LEU A 61 6.22 -0.99 11.73
N LEU A 62 6.29 -1.98 10.84
CA LEU A 62 5.52 -1.98 9.60
C LEU A 62 4.03 -2.23 9.80
N LEU A 63 3.61 -2.74 10.96
CA LEU A 63 2.23 -3.14 11.27
C LEU A 63 1.57 -2.25 12.30
N SER A 64 2.34 -1.45 13.04
CA SER A 64 1.82 -0.48 13.99
C SER A 64 1.05 0.66 13.30
N TYR A 65 -0.02 1.12 13.92
CA TYR A 65 -0.87 2.20 13.39
C TYR A 65 -0.45 3.57 13.93
N ASP A 66 -0.57 4.57 13.05
CA ASP A 66 -0.58 6.01 13.34
C ASP A 66 0.47 6.46 14.38
N ARG A 67 0.08 6.71 15.64
CA ARG A 67 0.98 7.16 16.72
C ARG A 67 2.12 6.19 17.02
N LYS A 68 1.85 4.88 17.02
CA LYS A 68 2.85 3.84 17.34
C LYS A 68 3.89 3.76 16.21
N TRP A 69 3.47 3.94 14.96
CA TRP A 69 4.39 4.03 13.81
C TRP A 69 5.22 5.31 13.81
N GLN A 70 4.59 6.48 14.06
CA GLN A 70 5.30 7.76 14.11
C GLN A 70 6.38 7.76 15.21
N MET A 71 6.07 7.22 16.39
CA MET A 71 7.01 7.10 17.48
C MET A 71 8.21 6.21 17.13
N MET A 72 7.95 5.03 16.55
CA MET A 72 9.03 4.12 16.17
C MET A 72 9.89 4.65 15.01
N ARG A 73 9.33 5.39 14.04
CA ARG A 73 10.13 6.05 12.99
C ARG A 73 11.07 7.14 13.52
N LYS A 74 10.63 7.92 14.51
CA LYS A 74 11.45 8.94 15.17
C LYS A 74 12.62 8.34 15.96
N ILE A 75 12.49 7.09 16.42
CA ILE A 75 13.57 6.38 17.13
C ILE A 75 14.63 5.87 16.15
N ILE A 76 14.23 5.41 14.96
CA ILE A 76 15.12 4.74 13.99
C ILE A 76 15.80 5.74 13.04
N THR A 77 15.15 6.87 12.78
CA THR A 77 15.65 7.93 11.90
C THR A 77 15.75 9.24 12.70
N PRO A 78 16.92 9.56 13.28
CA PRO A 78 17.16 10.85 13.90
C PRO A 78 17.22 11.99 12.88
#